data_AF-A0A2D5XZP5-F1
#
_entry.id   AF-A0A2D5XZP5-F1
#
_cell.length_a   1.000
_cell.length_b   1.000
_cell.length_c   1.000
_cell.angle_alpha   90.00
_cell.angle_beta   90.00
_cell.angle_gamma   90.00
#
_symmetry.space_group_name_H-M   'P 1'
#
loop_
_entity.id
_entity.type
_entity.pdbx_description
1 polymer ?
#
loop_
_entity_poly.entity_id
_entity_poly.type
_entity_poly.pdbx_seq_one_letter_code
_entity_poly.pdbx_strand_id
1 'polypeptide(L)'
;MKCPICEPKEPPRYKETDPVPVPCSGMHMTEEYNGWSNRETWAANLHMTNDPGWDEAMRDAVIESHLGGDAKYATADVIKGVFEEVVDGDIAFEVVEMILRDVGSMWRINWVEIAEVQLSGLEEGASREPTSGLR
;
A
#
# COMPACT_ATOMS: atom_id res chain seq x y z
N MET A 1 -7.56 -7.91 -33.71
CA MET A 1 -7.29 -9.31 -34.08
C MET A 1 -7.73 -10.17 -32.91
N LYS A 2 -8.58 -11.19 -33.12
CA LYS A 2 -9.12 -12.03 -32.03
C LYS A 2 -8.19 -13.23 -31.79
N CYS A 3 -7.85 -13.50 -30.54
CA CYS A 3 -6.97 -14.61 -30.18
C CYS A 3 -7.73 -15.94 -30.34
N PRO A 4 -7.27 -16.86 -31.19
CA PRO A 4 -7.94 -18.14 -31.42
C PRO A 4 -7.89 -19.10 -30.21
N ILE A 5 -7.10 -18.77 -29.18
CA ILE A 5 -6.98 -19.54 -27.93
C ILE A 5 -8.02 -19.08 -26.89
N CYS A 6 -8.28 -17.76 -26.80
CA CYS A 6 -9.22 -17.20 -25.81
C CYS A 6 -10.66 -17.11 -26.30
N GLU A 7 -10.87 -17.02 -27.62
CA GLU A 7 -12.19 -17.08 -28.27
C GLU A 7 -12.25 -18.27 -29.25
N PRO A 8 -12.17 -19.52 -28.76
CA PRO A 8 -12.25 -20.66 -29.65
C PRO A 8 -13.67 -20.75 -30.21
N LYS A 9 -13.78 -20.88 -31.55
CA LYS A 9 -15.08 -20.99 -32.23
C LYS A 9 -15.84 -22.27 -31.85
N GLU A 10 -15.13 -23.27 -31.35
CA GLU A 10 -15.65 -24.54 -30.88
C GLU A 10 -14.96 -24.92 -29.58
N PRO A 11 -15.65 -25.60 -28.65
CA PRO A 11 -15.02 -26.05 -27.41
C PRO A 11 -13.84 -26.96 -27.75
N PRO A 12 -12.65 -26.67 -27.20
CA PRO A 12 -11.45 -27.43 -27.51
C PRO A 12 -11.57 -28.88 -27.04
N ARG A 13 -11.28 -29.82 -27.93
CA ARG A 13 -11.25 -31.26 -27.63
C ARG A 13 -9.88 -31.63 -27.09
N TYR A 14 -9.66 -31.44 -25.80
CA TYR A 14 -8.43 -31.88 -25.14
C TYR A 14 -8.48 -33.38 -24.85
N LYS A 15 -7.39 -34.08 -25.17
CA LYS A 15 -7.09 -35.40 -24.64
C LYS A 15 -6.37 -35.23 -23.29
N GLU A 16 -6.45 -36.25 -22.45
CA GLU A 16 -5.85 -36.27 -21.10
C GLU A 16 -4.32 -36.07 -21.10
N THR A 17 -3.67 -36.35 -22.24
CA THR A 17 -2.23 -36.16 -22.45
C THR A 17 -1.85 -34.80 -23.05
N ASP A 18 -2.84 -33.96 -23.39
CA ASP A 18 -2.56 -32.69 -24.04
C ASP A 18 -2.02 -31.70 -23.00
N PRO A 19 -0.95 -30.94 -23.32
CA PRO A 19 -0.47 -29.89 -22.44
C PRO A 19 -1.58 -28.87 -22.22
N VAL A 20 -1.85 -28.54 -20.95
CA VAL A 20 -2.85 -27.53 -20.60
C VAL A 20 -2.44 -26.22 -21.29
N PRO A 21 -3.28 -25.68 -22.19
CA PRO A 21 -2.94 -24.43 -22.86
C PRO A 21 -2.81 -23.34 -21.82
N VAL A 22 -1.62 -22.72 -21.78
CA VAL A 22 -1.39 -21.56 -20.93
C VAL A 22 -2.26 -20.43 -21.49
N PRO A 23 -3.22 -19.89 -20.72
CA PRO A 23 -4.05 -18.80 -21.19
C PRO A 23 -3.13 -17.65 -21.60
N CYS A 24 -3.37 -17.07 -22.78
CA CYS A 24 -2.56 -15.98 -23.31
C CYS A 24 -2.45 -14.87 -22.25
N SER A 25 -1.21 -14.51 -21.90
CA SER A 25 -0.79 -13.52 -20.89
C SER A 25 -1.36 -12.11 -21.13
N GLY A 26 -2.67 -11.93 -21.01
CA GLY A 26 -3.34 -10.68 -21.38
C GLY A 26 -4.50 -10.25 -20.48
N MET A 27 -4.87 -11.03 -19.46
CA MET A 27 -5.62 -10.45 -18.34
C MET A 27 -4.58 -9.91 -17.37
N HIS A 28 -4.25 -8.62 -17.49
CA HIS A 28 -3.68 -7.85 -16.38
C HIS A 28 -4.69 -8.01 -15.23
N MET A 29 -4.47 -8.96 -14.32
CA MET A 29 -5.07 -8.86 -13.01
C MET A 29 -4.47 -7.60 -12.41
N THR A 30 -5.29 -6.55 -12.31
CA THR A 30 -4.92 -5.32 -11.62
C THR A 30 -4.43 -5.75 -10.24
N GLU A 31 -3.21 -5.38 -9.87
CA GLU A 31 -2.66 -5.71 -8.54
C GLU A 31 -3.44 -5.01 -7.41
N GLU A 32 -4.35 -4.10 -7.77
CA GLU A 32 -5.20 -3.34 -6.87
C GLU A 32 -5.83 -4.19 -5.79
N TYR A 33 -5.72 -3.72 -4.55
CA TYR A 33 -6.20 -4.43 -3.37
C TYR A 33 -6.83 -3.44 -2.40
N ASN A 34 -8.13 -3.61 -2.12
CA ASN A 34 -8.88 -2.73 -1.20
C ASN A 34 -8.75 -1.23 -1.52
N GLY A 35 -8.66 -0.87 -2.80
CA GLY A 35 -8.51 0.53 -3.25
C GLY A 35 -7.06 1.06 -3.24
N TRP A 36 -6.08 0.22 -2.90
CA TRP A 36 -4.66 0.53 -3.00
C TRP A 36 -4.06 -0.10 -4.25
N SER A 37 -2.95 0.44 -4.75
CA SER A 37 -2.26 -0.09 -5.95
C SER A 37 -1.85 -1.56 -5.86
N ASN A 38 -1.56 -2.05 -4.65
CA ASN A 38 -1.30 -3.47 -4.37
C ASN A 38 -1.53 -3.85 -2.89
N ARG A 39 -1.49 -5.15 -2.62
CA ARG A 39 -1.70 -5.71 -1.27
C ARG A 39 -0.61 -5.28 -0.29
N GLU A 40 0.65 -5.20 -0.72
CA GLU A 40 1.77 -4.83 0.13
C GLU A 40 1.66 -3.39 0.62
N THR A 41 1.26 -2.45 -0.25
CA THR A 41 0.98 -1.06 0.10
C THR A 41 -0.17 -0.96 1.12
N TRP A 42 -1.28 -1.67 0.88
CA TRP A 42 -2.40 -1.70 1.82
C TRP A 42 -1.98 -2.26 3.19
N ALA A 43 -1.24 -3.38 3.20
CA ALA A 43 -0.82 -4.04 4.43
C ALA A 43 0.14 -3.16 5.25
N ALA A 44 1.08 -2.48 4.59
CA ALA A 44 2.00 -1.56 5.26
C ALA A 44 1.24 -0.42 5.93
N ASN A 45 0.35 0.27 5.20
CA ASN A 45 -0.46 1.35 5.78
C ASN A 45 -1.36 0.84 6.92
N LEU A 46 -1.94 -0.35 6.77
CA LEU A 46 -2.80 -0.95 7.80
C LEU A 46 -2.03 -1.15 9.12
N HIS A 47 -0.83 -1.71 9.08
CA HIS A 47 -0.03 -1.93 10.29
C HIS A 47 0.38 -0.60 10.93
N MET A 48 0.80 0.38 10.14
CA MET A 48 1.21 1.70 10.63
C MET A 48 0.06 2.48 11.28
N THR A 49 -1.18 2.32 10.78
CA THR A 49 -2.34 3.10 11.26
C THR A 49 -3.17 2.37 12.32
N ASN A 50 -3.03 1.06 12.46
CA ASN A 50 -3.79 0.28 13.45
C ASN A 50 -3.17 0.34 14.86
N ASP A 51 -1.84 0.47 14.94
CA ASP A 51 -1.16 0.64 16.23
C ASP A 51 -1.12 2.14 16.59
N PRO A 52 -1.67 2.55 17.74
CA PRO A 52 -1.71 3.97 18.10
C PRO A 52 -0.35 4.64 18.21
N GLY A 53 0.67 3.92 18.68
CA GLY A 53 2.02 4.47 18.84
C GLY A 53 2.71 4.64 17.49
N TRP A 54 2.53 3.67 16.59
CA TRP A 54 3.05 3.77 15.23
C TRP A 54 2.32 4.82 14.39
N ASP A 55 1.00 4.95 14.55
CA ASP A 55 0.19 5.98 13.86
C ASP A 55 0.63 7.37 14.30
N GLU A 56 0.83 7.59 15.61
CA GLU A 56 1.33 8.85 16.15
C GLU A 56 2.73 9.17 15.60
N ALA A 57 3.67 8.22 15.67
CA ALA A 57 5.03 8.40 15.15
C ALA A 57 5.04 8.72 13.64
N MET A 58 4.22 8.02 12.86
CA MET A 58 4.07 8.30 11.43
C MET A 58 3.50 9.69 11.19
N ARG A 59 2.42 10.07 11.91
CA ARG A 59 1.79 11.38 11.74
C ARG A 59 2.72 12.53 12.09
N ASP A 60 3.45 12.41 13.20
CA ASP A 60 4.44 13.41 13.60
C ASP A 60 5.50 13.60 12.51
N ALA A 61 6.01 12.50 11.96
CA ALA A 61 6.99 12.54 10.88
C ALA A 61 6.43 13.15 9.58
N VAL A 62 5.18 12.85 9.23
CA VAL A 62 4.49 13.45 8.07
C VAL A 62 4.25 14.94 8.28
N ILE A 63 3.83 15.36 9.48
CA ILE A 63 3.61 16.78 9.83
C ILE A 63 4.93 17.53 9.75
N GLU A 64 6.01 17.00 10.33
CA GLU A 64 7.34 17.61 10.29
C GLU A 64 7.83 17.78 8.84
N SER A 65 7.71 16.72 8.03
CA SER A 65 8.04 16.77 6.59
C SER A 65 7.20 17.83 5.85
N HIS A 66 5.87 17.85 6.08
CA HIS A 66 4.97 18.81 5.45
C HIS A 66 5.27 20.26 5.82
N LEU A 67 5.53 20.54 7.11
CA LEU A 67 5.93 21.87 7.59
C LEU A 67 7.30 22.29 7.06
N GLY A 68 8.19 21.33 6.79
CA GLY A 68 9.45 21.54 6.08
C GLY A 68 9.29 21.93 4.60
N GLY A 69 8.09 21.82 4.04
CA GLY A 69 7.79 22.10 2.64
C GLY A 69 8.13 20.94 1.69
N ASP A 70 8.27 19.73 2.23
CA ASP A 70 8.55 18.54 1.44
C ASP A 70 7.37 18.17 0.54
N ALA A 71 7.70 17.66 -0.65
CA ALA A 71 6.72 17.05 -1.54
C ALA A 71 6.50 15.57 -1.18
N LYS A 72 5.43 14.99 -1.70
CA LYS A 72 5.02 13.58 -1.47
C LYS A 72 6.14 12.53 -1.56
N TYR A 73 7.15 12.73 -2.41
CA TYR A 73 8.27 11.79 -2.55
C TYR A 73 9.22 11.85 -1.35
N ALA A 74 9.53 13.05 -0.85
CA ALA A 74 10.36 13.20 0.34
C ALA A 74 9.60 12.72 1.60
N THR A 75 8.30 13.02 1.70
CA THR A 75 7.44 12.47 2.76
C THR A 75 7.35 10.93 2.69
N ALA A 76 7.34 10.35 1.48
CA ALA A 76 7.37 8.89 1.31
C ALA A 76 8.65 8.27 1.86
N ASP A 77 9.81 8.91 1.66
CA ASP A 77 11.07 8.45 2.24
C ASP A 77 11.06 8.52 3.77
N VAL A 78 10.43 9.56 4.34
CA VAL A 78 10.25 9.69 5.80
C VAL A 78 9.34 8.58 6.35
N ILE A 79 8.18 8.33 5.74
CA ILE A 79 7.26 7.25 6.14
C ILE A 79 7.96 5.89 6.06
N LYS A 80 8.73 5.67 5.00
CA LYS A 80 9.53 4.45 4.86
C LYS A 80 10.54 4.31 6.02
N GLY A 81 11.22 5.39 6.40
CA GLY A 81 12.13 5.39 7.55
C GLY A 81 11.43 4.99 8.85
N VAL A 82 10.26 5.57 9.14
CA VAL A 82 9.45 5.20 10.31
C VAL A 82 9.05 3.71 10.28
N PHE A 83 8.76 3.17 9.09
CA PHE A 83 8.45 1.75 8.96
C PHE A 83 9.67 0.86 9.24
N GLU A 84 10.82 1.19 8.64
CA GLU A 84 12.07 0.46 8.81
C GLU A 84 12.57 0.52 10.26
N GLU A 85 12.42 1.65 10.96
CA GLU A 85 12.79 1.78 12.38
C GLU A 85 12.03 0.81 13.29
N VAL A 86 10.74 0.56 13.02
CA VAL A 86 9.94 -0.41 13.77
C VAL A 86 10.34 -1.84 13.41
N VAL A 87 10.52 -2.14 12.12
CA VAL A 87 10.83 -3.50 11.66
C VAL A 87 12.25 -3.93 12.06
N ASP A 88 13.22 -3.01 12.02
CA ASP A 88 14.62 -3.26 12.39
C ASP A 88 14.91 -2.97 13.88
N GLY A 89 13.92 -2.48 14.62
CA GLY A 89 14.04 -2.08 16.03
C GLY A 89 13.90 -3.23 17.04
N ASP A 90 14.01 -2.88 18.32
CA ASP A 90 13.91 -3.81 19.47
C ASP A 90 12.45 -4.11 19.87
N ILE A 91 11.57 -4.35 18.91
CA ILE A 91 10.22 -4.86 19.20
C ILE A 91 10.22 -6.40 19.28
N ALA A 92 9.17 -6.96 19.90
CA ALA A 92 9.05 -8.41 20.03
C ALA A 92 9.08 -9.09 18.65
N PHE A 93 9.96 -10.07 18.48
CA PHE A 93 10.19 -10.77 17.21
C PHE A 93 8.90 -11.31 16.57
N GLU A 94 7.96 -11.80 17.38
CA GLU A 94 6.66 -12.31 16.90
C GLU A 94 5.81 -11.23 16.21
N VAL A 95 5.92 -9.98 16.65
CA VAL A 95 5.22 -8.83 16.04
C VAL A 95 5.83 -8.50 14.69
N VAL A 96 7.16 -8.46 14.60
CA VAL A 96 7.89 -8.24 13.34
C VAL A 96 7.56 -9.34 12.32
N GLU A 97 7.57 -10.61 12.76
CA GLU A 97 7.27 -11.74 11.89
C GLU A 97 5.84 -11.66 11.33
N MET A 98 4.86 -11.27 12.15
CA MET A 98 3.50 -11.05 11.70
C MET A 98 3.42 -9.93 10.66
N ILE A 99 4.04 -8.77 10.92
CA ILE A 99 4.07 -7.63 10.00
C ILE A 99 4.69 -8.04 8.66
N LEU A 100 5.88 -8.65 8.70
CA LEU A 100 6.61 -9.05 7.49
C LEU A 100 5.89 -10.15 6.71
N ARG A 101 5.21 -11.08 7.38
CA ARG A 101 4.39 -12.09 6.72
C ARG A 101 3.20 -11.47 6.01
N ASP A 102 2.55 -10.49 6.63
CA ASP A 102 1.40 -9.81 6.04
C ASP A 102 1.82 -8.87 4.92
N VAL A 103 2.88 -8.08 5.10
CA VAL A 103 3.40 -7.17 4.09
C VAL A 103 4.05 -7.92 2.93
N GLY A 104 4.75 -9.02 3.19
CA GLY A 104 5.41 -9.82 2.17
C GLY A 104 6.65 -9.14 1.60
N SER A 105 6.50 -8.32 0.55
CA SER A 105 7.62 -7.70 -0.17
C SER A 105 7.69 -6.20 0.03
N MET A 106 8.64 -5.74 0.84
CA MET A 106 8.86 -4.31 1.09
C MET A 106 9.23 -3.52 -0.17
N TRP A 107 9.82 -4.18 -1.17
CA TRP A 107 10.17 -3.57 -2.47
C TRP A 107 8.96 -3.24 -3.35
N ARG A 108 7.80 -3.84 -3.06
CA ARG A 108 6.55 -3.63 -3.80
C ARG A 108 5.65 -2.56 -3.16
N ILE A 109 6.00 -2.08 -1.97
CA ILE A 109 5.24 -1.03 -1.28
C ILE A 109 5.37 0.28 -2.07
N ASN A 110 4.22 0.86 -2.40
CA ASN A 110 4.14 2.19 -2.99
C ASN A 110 4.09 3.26 -1.89
N TRP A 111 5.26 3.62 -1.36
CA TRP A 111 5.38 4.61 -0.28
C TRP A 111 4.80 5.98 -0.64
N VAL A 112 4.82 6.34 -1.92
CA VAL A 112 4.29 7.63 -2.40
C VAL A 112 2.78 7.68 -2.27
N GLU A 113 2.08 6.58 -2.55
CA GLU A 113 0.63 6.49 -2.38
C GLU A 113 0.23 6.59 -0.91
N ILE A 114 1.01 5.98 -0.01
CA ILE A 114 0.81 6.15 1.44
C ILE A 114 0.99 7.62 1.82
N ALA A 115 2.06 8.27 1.37
CA ALA A 115 2.30 9.69 1.64
C ALA A 115 1.17 10.59 1.11
N GLU A 116 0.64 10.32 -0.08
CA GLU A 116 -0.48 11.07 -0.65
C GLU A 116 -1.74 10.98 0.22
N VAL A 117 -2.07 9.79 0.72
CA VAL A 117 -3.21 9.59 1.62
C VAL A 117 -3.03 10.34 2.93
N GLN A 118 -1.84 10.25 3.55
CA GLN A 118 -1.56 10.90 4.82
C GLN A 118 -1.57 12.43 4.70
N LEU A 119 -0.94 12.99 3.67
CA LEU A 119 -0.94 14.43 3.40
C LEU A 119 -2.36 14.95 3.12
N SER A 120 -3.15 14.22 2.33
CA SER A 120 -4.55 14.60 2.08
C SER A 120 -5.37 14.63 3.37
N GLY A 121 -5.15 13.66 4.27
CA GLY A 121 -5.80 13.64 5.58
C GLY A 121 -5.47 14.85 6.46
N LEU A 122 -4.24 15.37 6.38
CA LEU A 122 -3.84 16.58 7.10
C LEU A 122 -4.54 17.83 6.55
N GLU A 123 -4.62 17.97 5.23
CA GLU A 123 -5.29 19.11 4.57
C GLU A 123 -6.81 19.12 4.88
N GLU A 124 -7.44 17.95 4.91
CA GLU A 124 -8.84 17.80 5.31
C GLU A 124 -9.06 18.12 6.79
N GLY A 125 -8.11 17.74 7.66
CA GLY A 125 -8.13 18.05 9.09
C GLY A 125 -8.00 19.55 9.37
N ALA A 126 -7.07 20.22 8.69
CA ALA A 126 -6.88 21.68 8.79
C ALA A 126 -8.11 22.46 8.30
N SER A 127 -8.80 21.95 7.27
CA SER A 127 -10.02 22.58 6.74
C SER A 127 -11.24 22.44 7.64
N ARG A 128 -11.19 21.56 8.65
CA ARG A 128 -12.30 21.24 9.57
C ARG A 128 -12.23 21.95 10.92
N GLU A 129 -11.22 22.78 11.20
CA GLU A 129 -11.19 23.55 12.46
C GLU A 129 -12.38 24.52 12.57
N PRO A 130 -13.24 24.39 13.59
CA PRO A 130 -14.38 25.27 13.78
C PRO A 130 -13.95 26.57 14.47
N THR A 131 -14.47 27.67 13.94
CA THR A 131 -14.68 28.94 14.64
C THR A 131 -15.36 28.71 15.99
N SER A 132 -14.59 28.44 17.03
CA SER A 132 -15.08 28.34 18.41
C SER A 132 -14.39 29.38 19.26
N GLY A 133 -15.15 30.41 19.68
CA GLY A 133 -14.78 31.24 20.83
C GLY A 133 -14.74 32.75 20.60
N LEU A 134 -15.85 33.36 20.19
CA LEU A 134 -16.21 34.67 20.74
C LEU A 134 -17.55 34.52 21.46
N ARG A 135 -17.47 34.31 22.76
CA ARG A 135 -18.51 34.69 23.73
C ARG A 135 -17.96 35.80 24.60
#